data_AF-B0WJ73-F1
#
_entry.id   AF-B0WJ73-F1
#
_cell.length_a   1.000
_cell.length_b   1.000
_cell.length_c   1.000
_cell.angle_alpha   90.00
_cell.angle_beta   90.00
_cell.angle_gamma   90.00
#
_symmetry.space_group_name_H-M   'P 1'
#
loop_
_entity.id
_entity.type
_entity.pdbx_description
1 polymer ?
#
loop_
_entity_poly.entity_id
_entity_poly.type
_entity_poly.pdbx_seq_one_letter_code
_entity_poly.pdbx_strand_id
1 'polypeptide(L)'
;MKFATHHHHQWHLQTLVIVVCFLVTVVLASQDSALEKARLHRENMVRKYLKKLKKEEGAIKLVGGRGDFEGNIEIFHDGRWGAICDDEWDSTEAEVVCRQLGFPGHLKPTHSGHFGKAKRKFWMDNLFCTGKERELADCHFDGWGHSDCEPSEAAGVICQDDQQEEQDEQEDSLTEKPIPERLKPKMARLETAEGFEVRLAGGRIPNEGRVEVRIAGRPWGSICADGWSLLEGNVVCRQLGMGYANDAIQTDFFGGSNRSEIVLSGTECYGNESSLAECAHHEVTSWASCSERGSHVAAVTCVDKMADLAFDHVEMEQSLHLEDRLMYLLQCAMEENCVATQAYEIQRDNPNWHLETRRLMKFTARVLNTGTADFRPHIPKHLWEWHLCHMHYHSMEVFATFDIYDRHGKKVAEGHKASFCLEDNQCLPGTEPKYACANYGDQGISINCADIYRHNIDCQWVDISELDTGLYTLKVAINPEFKVPEMSYDNNAAICSLLYTETYARAFDCRMVRP
;
A
#
# COMPACT_ATOMS: atom_id res chain seq x y z
N MET A 1 -80.41 48.27 -30.23
CA MET A 1 -79.02 48.12 -30.70
C MET A 1 -78.12 47.53 -29.60
N LYS A 2 -78.41 46.33 -29.09
CA LYS A 2 -77.53 45.65 -28.11
C LYS A 2 -77.73 44.13 -28.17
N PHE A 3 -77.40 43.52 -29.32
CA PHE A 3 -77.35 42.06 -29.46
C PHE A 3 -76.29 41.74 -30.52
N ALA A 4 -75.01 41.90 -30.18
CA ALA A 4 -73.90 41.45 -31.02
C ALA A 4 -72.58 41.25 -30.26
N THR A 5 -72.38 41.88 -29.10
CA THR A 5 -71.08 41.90 -28.42
C THR A 5 -70.86 40.79 -27.38
N HIS A 6 -71.91 40.06 -26.96
CA HIS A 6 -71.77 39.01 -25.94
C HIS A 6 -71.34 37.64 -26.48
N HIS A 7 -71.64 37.33 -27.75
CA HIS A 7 -71.25 36.06 -28.36
C HIS A 7 -69.76 36.02 -28.76
N HIS A 8 -69.17 37.13 -29.21
CA HIS A 8 -67.76 37.15 -29.63
C HIS A 8 -66.80 36.94 -28.44
N HIS A 9 -67.09 37.51 -27.27
CA HIS A 9 -66.21 37.41 -26.09
C HIS A 9 -66.20 36.00 -25.48
N GLN A 10 -67.33 35.29 -25.54
CA GLN A 10 -67.47 33.93 -25.02
C GLN A 10 -66.80 32.90 -25.95
N TRP A 11 -66.87 33.11 -27.27
CA TRP A 11 -66.13 32.31 -28.25
C TRP A 11 -64.61 32.51 -28.12
N HIS A 12 -64.12 33.74 -27.96
CA HIS A 12 -62.68 34.00 -27.76
C HIS A 12 -62.14 33.38 -26.46
N LEU A 13 -62.90 33.45 -25.36
CA LEU A 13 -62.50 32.86 -24.08
C LEU A 13 -62.51 31.31 -24.14
N GLN A 14 -63.52 30.71 -24.78
CA GLN A 14 -63.55 29.26 -25.02
C GLN A 14 -62.39 28.80 -25.91
N THR A 15 -62.09 29.51 -27.00
CA THR A 15 -60.94 29.18 -27.85
C THR A 15 -59.61 29.34 -27.10
N LEU A 16 -59.46 30.36 -26.25
CA LEU A 16 -58.25 30.56 -25.47
C LEU A 16 -58.06 29.42 -24.44
N VAL A 17 -59.13 29.01 -23.75
CA VAL A 17 -59.09 27.89 -22.80
C VAL A 17 -58.76 26.58 -23.51
N ILE A 18 -59.35 26.32 -24.70
CA ILE A 18 -59.05 25.13 -25.49
C ILE A 18 -57.58 25.14 -25.94
N VAL A 19 -57.05 26.29 -26.41
CA VAL A 19 -55.65 26.42 -26.82
C VAL A 19 -54.70 26.23 -25.64
N VAL A 20 -55.00 26.80 -24.48
CA VAL A 20 -54.18 26.62 -23.27
C VAL A 20 -54.24 25.16 -22.78
N CYS A 21 -55.42 24.54 -22.72
CA CYS A 21 -55.54 23.13 -22.39
C CYS A 21 -54.77 22.25 -23.38
N PHE A 22 -54.84 22.53 -24.68
CA PHE A 22 -54.09 21.82 -25.70
C PHE A 22 -52.58 21.97 -25.51
N LEU A 23 -52.09 23.20 -25.29
CA LEU A 23 -50.67 23.46 -25.02
C LEU A 23 -50.18 22.75 -23.75
N VAL A 24 -50.97 22.77 -22.67
CA VAL A 24 -50.63 22.05 -21.42
C VAL A 24 -50.59 20.54 -21.65
N THR A 25 -51.56 19.98 -22.39
CA THR A 25 -51.55 18.53 -22.73
C THR A 25 -50.37 18.14 -23.61
N VAL A 26 -49.96 19.00 -24.55
CA VAL A 26 -48.79 18.78 -25.41
C VAL A 26 -47.49 18.84 -24.60
N VAL A 27 -47.37 19.78 -23.66
CA VAL A 27 -46.19 19.90 -22.78
C VAL A 27 -46.09 18.69 -21.84
N LEU A 28 -47.18 18.27 -21.20
CA LEU A 28 -47.21 17.08 -20.33
C LEU A 28 -46.87 15.80 -21.11
N ALA A 29 -47.45 15.62 -22.31
CA ALA A 29 -47.14 14.48 -23.17
C ALA A 29 -45.67 14.48 -23.65
N SER A 30 -45.06 15.66 -23.86
CA SER A 30 -43.65 15.77 -24.24
C SER A 30 -42.70 15.40 -23.09
N GLN A 31 -43.04 15.76 -21.84
CA GLN A 31 -42.28 15.38 -20.64
C GLN A 31 -42.35 13.87 -20.36
N ASP A 32 -43.53 13.26 -20.50
CA ASP A 32 -43.69 11.80 -20.37
C ASP A 32 -42.82 11.05 -21.39
N SER A 33 -42.77 11.53 -22.65
CA SER A 33 -41.96 10.91 -23.70
C SER A 33 -40.44 11.00 -23.44
N ALA A 34 -39.97 12.06 -22.77
CA ALA A 34 -38.56 12.23 -22.41
C ALA A 34 -38.17 11.34 -21.23
N LEU A 35 -39.04 11.23 -20.23
CA LEU A 35 -38.87 10.35 -19.08
C LEU A 35 -38.86 8.87 -19.49
N GLU A 36 -39.73 8.48 -20.43
CA GLU A 36 -39.83 7.12 -20.94
C GLU A 36 -38.58 6.74 -21.77
N LYS A 37 -38.05 7.66 -22.58
CA LYS A 37 -36.75 7.47 -23.27
C LYS A 37 -35.58 7.33 -22.30
N ALA A 38 -35.56 8.11 -21.20
CA ALA A 38 -34.52 8.01 -20.18
C ALA A 38 -34.59 6.66 -19.41
N ARG A 39 -35.81 6.18 -19.10
CA ARG A 39 -36.03 4.86 -18.51
C ARG A 39 -35.54 3.73 -19.43
N LEU A 40 -35.90 3.76 -20.70
CA LEU A 40 -35.47 2.77 -21.70
C LEU A 40 -33.94 2.78 -21.88
N HIS A 41 -33.30 3.95 -21.85
CA HIS A 41 -31.84 4.06 -21.92
C HIS A 41 -31.17 3.43 -20.69
N ARG A 42 -31.69 3.68 -19.48
CA ARG A 42 -31.20 3.06 -18.24
C ARG A 42 -31.39 1.54 -18.25
N GLU A 43 -32.54 1.05 -18.69
CA GLU A 43 -32.81 -0.38 -18.82
C GLU A 43 -31.85 -1.06 -19.80
N ASN A 44 -31.57 -0.42 -20.95
CA ASN A 44 -30.61 -0.95 -21.92
C ASN A 44 -29.17 -0.95 -21.37
N MET A 45 -28.78 0.08 -20.62
CA MET A 45 -27.49 0.16 -19.96
C MET A 45 -27.33 -0.94 -18.91
N VAL A 46 -28.33 -1.12 -18.03
CA VAL A 46 -28.37 -2.19 -17.03
C VAL A 46 -28.32 -3.55 -17.71
N ARG A 47 -29.10 -3.76 -18.78
CA ARG A 47 -29.08 -5.02 -19.53
C ARG A 47 -27.72 -5.30 -20.18
N LYS A 48 -27.04 -4.27 -20.69
CA LYS A 48 -25.69 -4.41 -21.25
C LYS A 48 -24.67 -4.72 -20.15
N TYR A 49 -24.79 -4.06 -19.00
CA TYR A 49 -23.94 -4.29 -17.83
C TYR A 49 -24.11 -5.71 -17.28
N LEU A 50 -25.35 -6.18 -17.08
CA LEU A 50 -25.64 -7.55 -16.64
C LEU A 50 -25.14 -8.61 -17.63
N LYS A 51 -25.22 -8.36 -18.94
CA LYS A 51 -24.63 -9.24 -19.95
C LYS A 51 -23.10 -9.30 -19.87
N LYS A 52 -22.45 -8.17 -19.53
CA LYS A 52 -21.00 -8.11 -19.34
C LYS A 52 -20.59 -8.89 -18.08
N LEU A 53 -21.24 -8.64 -16.95
CA LEU A 53 -20.98 -9.35 -15.71
C LEU A 53 -21.16 -10.86 -15.87
N LYS A 54 -22.24 -11.29 -16.53
CA LYS A 54 -22.47 -12.71 -16.82
C LYS A 54 -21.37 -13.35 -17.69
N LYS A 55 -20.65 -12.56 -18.49
CA LYS A 55 -19.53 -13.05 -19.30
C LYS A 55 -18.23 -13.16 -18.48
N GLU A 56 -18.09 -12.34 -17.43
CA GLU A 56 -16.90 -12.30 -16.56
C GLU A 56 -17.03 -13.23 -15.35
N GLU A 57 -18.21 -13.78 -15.09
CA GLU A 57 -18.44 -14.79 -14.05
C GLU A 57 -17.50 -15.98 -14.19
N GLY A 58 -16.80 -16.35 -13.10
CA GLY A 58 -15.82 -17.43 -13.09
C GLY A 58 -14.45 -17.07 -13.69
N ALA A 59 -14.27 -15.83 -14.17
CA ALA A 59 -12.96 -15.38 -14.65
C ALA A 59 -11.95 -15.33 -13.51
N ILE A 60 -10.71 -15.71 -13.81
CA ILE A 60 -9.60 -15.72 -12.85
C ILE A 60 -8.49 -14.76 -13.28
N LYS A 61 -7.70 -14.29 -12.32
CA LYS A 61 -6.46 -13.54 -12.55
C LYS A 61 -5.46 -13.81 -11.44
N LEU A 62 -4.18 -13.60 -11.74
CA LEU A 62 -3.10 -13.70 -10.76
C LEU A 62 -2.75 -12.30 -10.22
N VAL A 63 -2.48 -12.22 -8.92
CA VAL A 63 -2.12 -10.98 -8.23
C VAL A 63 -0.91 -11.19 -7.31
N GLY A 64 -0.04 -10.18 -7.23
CA GLY A 64 1.13 -10.19 -6.33
C GLY A 64 2.36 -10.95 -6.83
N GLY A 65 2.28 -11.65 -7.96
CA GLY A 65 3.45 -12.27 -8.61
C GLY A 65 4.24 -11.29 -9.48
N ARG A 66 5.44 -11.70 -9.91
CA ARG A 66 6.37 -10.84 -10.67
C ARG A 66 6.05 -10.77 -12.17
N GLY A 67 5.15 -11.63 -12.65
CA GLY A 67 4.71 -11.69 -14.04
C GLY A 67 3.34 -12.35 -14.17
N ASP A 68 2.83 -12.42 -15.39
CA ASP A 68 1.46 -12.90 -15.66
C ASP A 68 1.27 -14.41 -15.42
N PHE A 69 2.36 -15.15 -15.23
CA PHE A 69 2.38 -16.61 -15.01
C PHE A 69 2.44 -17.00 -13.53
N GLU A 70 2.55 -16.06 -12.59
CA GLU A 70 2.61 -16.39 -11.16
C GLU A 70 1.82 -15.38 -10.31
N GLY A 71 1.28 -15.84 -9.19
CA GLY A 71 0.55 -15.00 -8.24
C GLY A 71 -0.49 -15.75 -7.42
N ASN A 72 -1.07 -15.04 -6.46
CA ASN A 72 -2.29 -15.50 -5.79
C ASN A 72 -3.48 -15.42 -6.75
N ILE A 73 -4.43 -16.31 -6.60
CA ILE A 73 -5.57 -16.40 -7.51
C ILE A 73 -6.71 -15.54 -6.96
N GLU A 74 -7.24 -14.65 -7.80
CA GLU A 74 -8.54 -14.03 -7.57
C GLU A 74 -9.54 -14.55 -8.61
N ILE A 75 -10.76 -14.85 -8.19
CA ILE A 75 -11.90 -15.25 -9.04
C ILE A 75 -13.01 -14.21 -9.00
N PHE A 76 -13.69 -14.01 -10.13
CA PHE A 76 -14.82 -13.09 -10.25
C PHE A 76 -16.16 -13.83 -10.05
N HIS A 77 -16.89 -13.44 -9.01
CA HIS A 77 -18.21 -13.98 -8.69
C HIS A 77 -19.12 -12.87 -8.19
N ASP A 78 -20.40 -12.90 -8.57
CA ASP A 78 -21.43 -11.93 -8.15
C ASP A 78 -20.99 -10.46 -8.31
N GLY A 79 -20.32 -10.17 -9.43
CA GLY A 79 -19.87 -8.82 -9.77
C GLY A 79 -18.63 -8.32 -9.02
N ARG A 80 -17.93 -9.16 -8.25
CA ARG A 80 -16.73 -8.79 -7.49
C ARG A 80 -15.62 -9.84 -7.58
N TRP A 81 -14.37 -9.39 -7.61
CA TRP A 81 -13.21 -10.25 -7.41
C TRP A 81 -13.09 -10.66 -5.95
N GLY A 82 -12.61 -11.87 -5.69
CA GLY A 82 -12.30 -12.39 -4.36
C GLY A 82 -11.22 -13.47 -4.43
N ALA A 83 -10.60 -13.77 -3.30
CA ALA A 83 -9.50 -14.72 -3.17
C ALA A 83 -10.00 -16.19 -3.14
N ILE A 84 -9.06 -17.12 -3.19
CA ILE A 84 -9.29 -18.56 -3.07
C ILE A 84 -8.46 -19.07 -1.90
N CYS A 85 -9.05 -19.91 -1.05
CA CYS A 85 -8.33 -20.47 0.07
C CYS A 85 -7.34 -21.56 -0.39
N ASP A 86 -6.20 -21.68 0.28
CA ASP A 86 -5.20 -22.73 0.03
C ASP A 86 -5.44 -24.06 0.76
N ASP A 87 -6.56 -24.18 1.47
CA ASP A 87 -7.02 -25.44 2.05
C ASP A 87 -7.41 -26.42 0.94
N GLU A 88 -6.81 -27.61 1.01
CA GLU A 88 -6.91 -28.68 0.00
C GLU A 88 -6.48 -28.26 -1.42
N TRP A 89 -5.76 -27.14 -1.55
CA TRP A 89 -5.21 -26.64 -2.80
C TRP A 89 -3.99 -27.46 -3.25
N ASP A 90 -4.07 -28.21 -4.36
CA ASP A 90 -2.94 -28.99 -4.83
C ASP A 90 -2.60 -28.76 -6.32
N SER A 91 -1.67 -29.59 -6.83
CA SER A 91 -1.25 -29.56 -8.24
C SER A 91 -2.42 -29.69 -9.23
N THR A 92 -3.51 -30.33 -8.84
CA THR A 92 -4.67 -30.62 -9.67
C THR A 92 -5.48 -29.36 -9.93
N GLU A 93 -5.72 -28.56 -8.90
CA GLU A 93 -6.40 -27.27 -9.01
C GLU A 93 -5.49 -26.25 -9.71
N ALA A 94 -4.19 -26.27 -9.40
CA ALA A 94 -3.20 -25.43 -10.07
C ALA A 94 -3.13 -25.68 -11.58
N GLU A 95 -3.21 -26.93 -12.01
CA GLU A 95 -3.29 -27.31 -13.42
C GLU A 95 -4.52 -26.73 -14.11
N VAL A 96 -5.68 -26.77 -13.45
CA VAL A 96 -6.92 -26.17 -13.98
C VAL A 96 -6.77 -24.65 -14.12
N VAL A 97 -6.20 -23.98 -13.12
CA VAL A 97 -5.95 -22.53 -13.15
C VAL A 97 -5.01 -22.12 -14.28
N CYS A 98 -3.85 -22.76 -14.38
CA CYS A 98 -2.86 -22.42 -15.40
C CYS A 98 -3.42 -22.66 -16.81
N ARG A 99 -4.14 -23.77 -17.01
CA ARG A 99 -4.83 -24.04 -18.28
C ARG A 99 -5.94 -23.04 -18.58
N GLN A 100 -6.71 -22.63 -17.58
CA GLN A 100 -7.77 -21.62 -17.73
C GLN A 100 -7.19 -20.24 -18.09
N LEU A 101 -5.99 -19.91 -17.59
CA LEU A 101 -5.25 -18.69 -17.94
C LEU A 101 -4.53 -18.78 -19.31
N GLY A 102 -4.44 -19.99 -19.89
CA GLY A 102 -3.85 -20.22 -21.21
C GLY A 102 -2.38 -20.64 -21.20
N PHE A 103 -1.84 -21.04 -20.05
CA PHE A 103 -0.50 -21.61 -19.92
C PHE A 103 -0.50 -23.11 -20.25
N PRO A 104 0.63 -23.67 -20.74
CA PRO A 104 0.75 -25.08 -21.11
C PRO A 104 0.61 -26.06 -19.92
N GLY A 105 0.88 -25.58 -18.70
CA GLY A 105 0.77 -26.36 -17.47
C GLY A 105 1.15 -25.52 -16.24
N HIS A 106 1.16 -26.15 -15.07
CA HIS A 106 1.64 -25.54 -13.83
C HIS A 106 3.03 -26.06 -13.42
N LEU A 107 3.84 -25.21 -12.80
CA LEU A 107 5.12 -25.58 -12.18
C LEU A 107 4.95 -25.97 -10.71
N LYS A 108 4.19 -25.17 -9.95
CA LYS A 108 3.82 -25.52 -8.57
C LYS A 108 2.59 -24.75 -8.07
N PRO A 109 1.74 -25.38 -7.24
CA PRO A 109 0.82 -24.65 -6.37
C PRO A 109 1.61 -23.87 -5.31
N THR A 110 1.05 -22.76 -4.84
CA THR A 110 1.60 -21.99 -3.72
C THR A 110 0.54 -21.77 -2.66
N HIS A 111 1.00 -21.78 -1.41
CA HIS A 111 0.18 -21.75 -0.21
C HIS A 111 0.52 -20.55 0.65
N SER A 112 -0.28 -20.35 1.69
CA SER A 112 -0.03 -19.45 2.80
C SER A 112 0.24 -18.01 2.33
N GLY A 113 -0.47 -17.57 1.28
CA GLY A 113 -0.35 -16.24 0.73
C GLY A 113 1.07 -15.93 0.25
N HIS A 114 1.66 -16.88 -0.49
CA HIS A 114 3.02 -16.79 -1.03
C HIS A 114 3.29 -15.46 -1.75
N PHE A 115 2.30 -14.93 -2.47
CA PHE A 115 2.38 -13.66 -3.20
C PHE A 115 1.73 -12.48 -2.44
N GLY A 116 1.57 -12.63 -1.13
CA GLY A 116 0.91 -11.69 -0.23
C GLY A 116 -0.35 -12.27 0.40
N LYS A 117 -0.86 -11.61 1.43
CA LYS A 117 -2.14 -12.01 2.04
C LYS A 117 -3.32 -11.71 1.10
N ALA A 118 -4.38 -12.50 1.19
CA ALA A 118 -5.66 -12.21 0.55
C ALA A 118 -6.16 -10.82 0.99
N LYS A 119 -6.31 -9.91 0.03
CA LYS A 119 -6.85 -8.55 0.27
C LYS A 119 -8.36 -8.48 0.12
N ARG A 120 -8.96 -9.53 -0.45
CA ARG A 120 -10.39 -9.64 -0.75
C ARG A 120 -10.94 -10.88 -0.07
N LYS A 121 -12.26 -10.90 0.13
CA LYS A 121 -12.94 -12.07 0.71
C LYS A 121 -12.65 -13.34 -0.10
N PHE A 122 -12.63 -14.47 0.58
CA PHE A 122 -12.56 -15.77 -0.06
C PHE A 122 -13.88 -16.10 -0.72
N TRP A 123 -13.84 -16.44 -2.01
CA TRP A 123 -15.00 -16.87 -2.77
C TRP A 123 -15.12 -18.39 -2.82
N MET A 124 -14.03 -19.10 -2.67
CA MET A 124 -13.96 -20.56 -2.77
C MET A 124 -13.01 -21.10 -1.71
N ASP A 125 -13.35 -22.28 -1.19
CA ASP A 125 -12.64 -22.99 -0.12
C ASP A 125 -12.82 -24.51 -0.28
N ASN A 126 -11.86 -25.30 0.21
CA ASN A 126 -11.78 -26.76 0.08
C ASN A 126 -12.00 -27.21 -1.38
N LEU A 127 -11.14 -26.72 -2.28
CA LEU A 127 -11.29 -26.96 -3.72
C LEU A 127 -10.81 -28.37 -4.08
N PHE A 128 -11.69 -29.13 -4.71
CA PHE A 128 -11.38 -30.43 -5.30
C PHE A 128 -11.71 -30.46 -6.78
N CYS A 129 -10.66 -30.41 -7.59
CA CYS A 129 -10.71 -30.64 -9.02
C CYS A 129 -10.35 -32.10 -9.34
N THR A 130 -10.85 -32.59 -10.46
CA THR A 130 -10.42 -33.86 -11.08
C THR A 130 -9.26 -33.66 -12.05
N GLY A 131 -8.88 -32.40 -12.30
CA GLY A 131 -7.83 -31.97 -13.23
C GLY A 131 -8.32 -31.82 -14.68
N LYS A 132 -9.60 -32.10 -14.95
CA LYS A 132 -10.20 -32.12 -16.30
C LYS A 132 -11.20 -30.98 -16.52
N GLU A 133 -11.49 -30.22 -15.48
CA GLU A 133 -12.36 -29.06 -15.49
C GLU A 133 -11.81 -27.99 -16.43
N ARG A 134 -12.69 -27.25 -17.10
CA ARG A 134 -12.26 -26.18 -18.02
C ARG A 134 -12.01 -24.88 -17.26
N GLU A 135 -12.81 -24.65 -16.24
CA GLU A 135 -12.75 -23.48 -15.38
C GLU A 135 -12.71 -23.94 -13.93
N LEU A 136 -12.02 -23.18 -13.08
CA LEU A 136 -11.92 -23.49 -11.66
C LEU A 136 -13.28 -23.52 -10.96
N ALA A 137 -14.23 -22.70 -11.43
CA ALA A 137 -15.61 -22.66 -10.96
C ALA A 137 -16.41 -23.96 -11.23
N ASP A 138 -15.91 -24.85 -12.10
CA ASP A 138 -16.51 -26.17 -12.36
C ASP A 138 -16.05 -27.24 -11.35
N CYS A 139 -15.01 -26.96 -10.55
CA CYS A 139 -14.54 -27.88 -9.54
C CYS A 139 -15.52 -27.97 -8.36
N HIS A 140 -15.37 -29.02 -7.53
CA HIS A 140 -16.12 -29.11 -6.29
C HIS A 140 -15.48 -28.21 -5.23
N PHE A 141 -16.30 -27.51 -4.45
CA PHE A 141 -15.89 -26.66 -3.32
C PHE A 141 -17.09 -26.43 -2.41
N ASP A 142 -16.88 -25.90 -1.22
CA ASP A 142 -17.90 -25.78 -0.15
C ASP A 142 -19.03 -24.78 -0.44
N GLY A 143 -18.97 -24.10 -1.58
CA GLY A 143 -19.95 -23.14 -2.06
C GLY A 143 -19.46 -21.70 -1.98
N TRP A 144 -20.07 -20.83 -2.78
CA TRP A 144 -19.58 -19.47 -2.97
C TRP A 144 -19.60 -18.64 -1.69
N GLY A 145 -18.43 -18.13 -1.29
CA GLY A 145 -18.27 -17.27 -0.12
C GLY A 145 -18.40 -17.98 1.23
N HIS A 146 -18.41 -19.32 1.23
CA HIS A 146 -18.29 -20.14 2.43
C HIS A 146 -16.81 -20.50 2.59
N SER A 147 -16.16 -19.90 3.59
CA SER A 147 -14.76 -20.16 3.91
C SER A 147 -14.50 -19.81 5.38
N ASP A 148 -13.65 -20.58 6.05
CA ASP A 148 -13.12 -20.29 7.39
C ASP A 148 -11.65 -19.82 7.37
N CYS A 149 -11.11 -19.59 6.18
CA CYS A 149 -9.72 -19.21 5.97
C CYS A 149 -9.39 -17.76 6.38
N GLU A 150 -8.21 -17.63 6.97
CA GLU A 150 -7.58 -16.38 7.33
C GLU A 150 -6.95 -15.68 6.11
N PRO A 151 -6.68 -14.37 6.14
CA PRO A 151 -6.04 -13.68 5.02
C PRO A 151 -4.68 -14.24 4.61
N SER A 152 -3.98 -14.95 5.50
CA SER A 152 -2.73 -15.65 5.14
C SER A 152 -2.96 -16.92 4.34
N GLU A 153 -4.17 -17.43 4.21
CA GLU A 153 -4.48 -18.72 3.57
C GLU A 153 -4.87 -18.51 2.10
N ALA A 154 -4.16 -17.63 1.40
CA ALA A 154 -4.43 -17.36 -0.01
C ALA A 154 -3.71 -18.37 -0.91
N ALA A 155 -4.50 -19.06 -1.74
CA ALA A 155 -4.00 -19.94 -2.79
C ALA A 155 -3.36 -19.13 -3.93
N GLY A 156 -2.28 -19.69 -4.48
CA GLY A 156 -1.62 -19.16 -5.67
C GLY A 156 -1.02 -20.25 -6.53
N VAL A 157 -0.45 -19.83 -7.66
CA VAL A 157 0.22 -20.72 -8.62
C VAL A 157 1.46 -20.08 -9.22
N ILE A 158 2.35 -20.94 -9.70
CA ILE A 158 3.34 -20.61 -10.71
C ILE A 158 3.07 -21.51 -11.91
N CYS A 159 2.75 -20.91 -13.04
CA CYS A 159 2.50 -21.57 -14.31
C CYS A 159 3.79 -21.74 -15.11
N GLN A 160 3.80 -22.73 -16.01
CA GLN A 160 4.90 -22.95 -16.94
C GLN A 160 4.87 -21.87 -18.03
N ASP A 161 6.00 -21.22 -18.26
CA ASP A 161 6.18 -20.22 -19.32
C ASP A 161 6.78 -20.89 -20.58
N ASP A 162 6.19 -20.66 -21.75
CA ASP A 162 6.66 -21.18 -23.05
C ASP A 162 8.08 -20.71 -23.41
N GLN A 163 8.66 -19.75 -22.67
CA GLN A 163 10.02 -19.25 -22.86
C GLN A 163 11.11 -20.10 -22.14
N GLN A 164 10.75 -21.17 -21.43
CA GLN A 164 11.69 -21.98 -20.61
C GLN A 164 12.10 -23.34 -21.21
N GLU A 165 11.86 -23.62 -22.49
CA GLU A 165 12.12 -24.95 -23.08
C GLU A 165 13.57 -25.25 -23.55
N GLU A 166 14.60 -24.44 -23.28
CA GLU A 166 15.95 -24.72 -23.81
C GLU A 166 17.08 -25.07 -22.84
N GLN A 167 16.89 -25.24 -21.52
CA GLN A 167 18.06 -25.53 -20.65
C GLN A 167 17.98 -26.59 -19.55
N ASP A 168 16.88 -27.31 -19.31
CA ASP A 168 16.89 -28.35 -18.27
C ASP A 168 16.19 -29.65 -18.73
N GLU A 169 16.91 -30.47 -19.51
CA GLU A 169 16.69 -31.92 -19.58
C GLU A 169 17.95 -32.69 -19.15
N GLN A 170 17.78 -33.58 -18.15
CA GLN A 170 18.65 -34.67 -17.66
C GLN A 170 19.79 -34.25 -16.71
N GLU A 171 19.84 -34.66 -15.43
CA GLU A 171 19.56 -35.96 -14.80
C GLU A 171 19.29 -35.72 -13.28
N ASP A 172 18.07 -35.92 -12.77
CA ASP A 172 17.49 -37.14 -12.19
C ASP A 172 18.04 -37.59 -10.81
N SER A 173 17.19 -37.43 -9.78
CA SER A 173 16.82 -38.47 -8.80
C SER A 173 17.80 -38.89 -7.69
N LEU A 174 17.51 -38.49 -6.44
CA LEU A 174 16.82 -39.33 -5.44
C LEU A 174 16.96 -38.72 -4.02
N THR A 175 15.80 -38.37 -3.45
CA THR A 175 15.45 -38.42 -2.01
C THR A 175 16.28 -37.62 -0.99
N GLU A 176 15.68 -36.61 -0.35
CA GLU A 176 16.11 -36.18 0.99
C GLU A 176 14.96 -36.06 2.00
N LYS A 177 15.29 -36.51 3.21
CA LYS A 177 14.54 -36.50 4.47
C LYS A 177 14.31 -35.05 4.96
N PRO A 178 13.54 -34.83 6.05
CA PRO A 178 13.14 -33.49 6.49
C PRO A 178 14.35 -32.60 6.73
N ILE A 179 14.35 -31.43 6.11
CA ILE A 179 15.37 -30.40 6.30
C ILE A 179 15.30 -29.93 7.77
N PRO A 180 16.40 -30.02 8.54
CA PRO A 180 16.46 -29.41 9.85
C PRO A 180 16.44 -27.90 9.70
N GLU A 181 15.63 -27.25 10.54
CA GLU A 181 15.55 -25.82 10.76
C GLU A 181 16.92 -25.15 10.53
N ARG A 182 17.06 -24.37 9.45
CA ARG A 182 18.31 -23.65 9.13
C ARG A 182 18.65 -22.80 10.34
N LEU A 183 19.71 -23.17 11.05
CA LEU A 183 20.37 -22.32 12.03
C LEU A 183 20.61 -20.96 11.36
N LYS A 184 19.93 -19.91 11.87
CA LYS A 184 20.13 -18.55 11.40
C LYS A 184 21.64 -18.25 11.43
N PRO A 185 22.24 -17.75 10.34
CA PRO A 185 23.66 -17.42 10.31
C PRO A 185 23.97 -16.43 11.45
N LYS A 186 25.09 -16.63 12.13
CA LYS A 186 25.51 -15.70 13.19
C LYS A 186 25.91 -14.38 12.55
N MET A 187 25.36 -13.30 13.08
CA MET A 187 25.77 -11.95 12.71
C MET A 187 27.04 -11.59 13.46
N ALA A 188 28.03 -11.05 12.76
CA ALA A 188 29.28 -10.58 13.31
C ALA A 188 29.51 -9.11 12.91
N ARG A 189 30.16 -8.34 13.80
CA ARG A 189 30.74 -7.04 13.45
C ARG A 189 32.23 -7.25 13.17
N LEU A 190 32.75 -6.61 12.13
CA LEU A 190 34.18 -6.67 11.83
C LEU A 190 34.93 -5.78 12.84
N GLU A 191 35.64 -6.41 13.79
CA GLU A 191 36.26 -5.73 14.94
C GLU A 191 37.41 -4.75 14.58
N THR A 192 37.89 -4.75 13.33
CA THR A 192 38.87 -3.77 12.84
C THR A 192 38.54 -3.27 11.43
N ALA A 193 38.40 -1.95 11.27
CA ALA A 193 38.28 -1.28 9.98
C ALA A 193 39.59 -1.28 9.16
N GLU A 194 40.69 -1.78 9.74
CA GLU A 194 41.99 -1.84 9.07
C GLU A 194 41.93 -2.79 7.86
N GLY A 195 41.98 -2.21 6.66
CA GLY A 195 41.91 -2.95 5.40
C GLY A 195 40.49 -3.24 4.90
N PHE A 196 39.46 -2.58 5.46
CA PHE A 196 38.11 -2.54 4.88
C PHE A 196 37.94 -1.27 4.04
N GLU A 197 37.83 -1.44 2.72
CA GLU A 197 37.67 -0.33 1.78
C GLU A 197 36.41 -0.50 0.95
N VAL A 198 35.79 0.62 0.59
CA VAL A 198 34.55 0.67 -0.20
C VAL A 198 34.77 1.55 -1.42
N ARG A 199 34.17 1.20 -2.56
CA ARG A 199 34.13 2.04 -3.76
C ARG A 199 32.83 1.84 -4.55
N LEU A 200 32.49 2.82 -5.39
CA LEU A 200 31.44 2.69 -6.39
C LEU A 200 32.03 2.35 -7.76
N ALA A 201 31.40 1.41 -8.48
CA ALA A 201 31.82 0.98 -9.81
C ALA A 201 30.63 0.91 -10.79
N GLY A 202 30.88 1.17 -12.08
CA GLY A 202 29.88 1.03 -13.15
C GLY A 202 28.93 2.22 -13.34
N GLY A 203 28.94 3.21 -12.44
CA GLY A 203 28.17 4.44 -12.57
C GLY A 203 28.60 5.33 -13.74
N ARG A 204 27.68 6.16 -14.26
CA ARG A 204 27.97 7.17 -15.28
C ARG A 204 28.59 8.42 -14.68
N ILE A 205 28.25 8.69 -13.41
CA ILE A 205 28.80 9.78 -12.60
C ILE A 205 29.50 9.22 -11.35
N PRO A 206 30.38 10.00 -10.68
CA PRO A 206 31.12 9.51 -9.51
C PRO A 206 30.25 9.15 -8.30
N ASN A 207 29.05 9.72 -8.20
CA ASN A 207 28.15 9.59 -7.05
C ASN A 207 27.15 8.44 -7.19
N GLU A 208 27.32 7.55 -8.16
CA GLU A 208 26.45 6.38 -8.33
C GLU A 208 27.27 5.16 -8.71
N GLY A 209 26.76 3.98 -8.37
CA GLY A 209 27.30 2.73 -8.86
C GLY A 209 27.04 1.55 -7.95
N ARG A 210 27.51 0.40 -8.42
CA ARG A 210 27.60 -0.84 -7.64
C ARG A 210 28.57 -0.65 -6.48
N VAL A 211 28.19 -1.12 -5.30
CA VAL A 211 29.03 -1.08 -4.11
C VAL A 211 29.98 -2.26 -4.13
N GLU A 212 31.27 -1.97 -4.23
CA GLU A 212 32.33 -2.98 -4.11
C GLU A 212 33.13 -2.75 -2.83
N VAL A 213 33.46 -3.85 -2.16
CA VAL A 213 34.24 -3.84 -0.92
C VAL A 213 35.52 -4.65 -1.09
N ARG A 214 36.55 -4.24 -0.37
CA ARG A 214 37.82 -4.96 -0.25
C ARG A 214 38.10 -5.17 1.22
N ILE A 215 38.34 -6.42 1.61
CA ILE A 215 38.55 -6.83 3.00
C ILE A 215 39.96 -7.45 3.11
N ALA A 216 40.78 -6.92 4.02
CA ALA A 216 42.10 -7.46 4.36
C ALA A 216 43.02 -7.71 3.14
N GLY A 217 42.97 -6.82 2.14
CA GLY A 217 43.81 -6.91 0.94
C GLY A 217 43.37 -7.95 -0.11
N ARG A 218 42.19 -8.57 0.04
CA ARG A 218 41.58 -9.44 -0.98
C ARG A 218 41.21 -8.66 -2.26
N PRO A 219 40.92 -9.35 -3.38
CA PRO A 219 40.34 -8.70 -4.55
C PRO A 219 39.04 -7.96 -4.22
N TRP A 220 38.70 -6.96 -5.03
CA TRP A 220 37.42 -6.28 -4.93
C TRP A 220 36.28 -7.25 -5.20
N GLY A 221 35.32 -7.28 -4.29
CA GLY A 221 34.12 -8.08 -4.40
C GLY A 221 32.87 -7.24 -4.21
N SER A 222 31.75 -7.79 -4.62
CA SER A 222 30.43 -7.19 -4.53
C SER A 222 29.71 -7.60 -3.25
N ILE A 223 28.68 -6.85 -2.87
CA ILE A 223 27.82 -7.16 -1.73
C ILE A 223 26.50 -7.75 -2.25
N CYS A 224 25.99 -8.78 -1.58
CA CYS A 224 24.67 -9.32 -1.85
C CYS A 224 23.60 -8.26 -1.58
N ALA A 225 22.64 -8.11 -2.50
CA ALA A 225 21.56 -7.15 -2.35
C ALA A 225 20.41 -7.61 -1.42
N ASP A 226 20.44 -8.85 -0.93
CA ASP A 226 19.40 -9.38 -0.04
C ASP A 226 19.32 -8.53 1.24
N GLY A 227 18.21 -7.82 1.42
CA GLY A 227 18.00 -6.91 2.56
C GLY A 227 18.63 -5.53 2.42
N TRP A 228 19.23 -5.20 1.27
CA TRP A 228 19.87 -3.90 1.04
C TRP A 228 18.85 -2.75 0.98
N SER A 229 18.99 -1.77 1.87
CA SER A 229 18.04 -0.66 2.02
C SER A 229 18.74 0.71 1.97
N LEU A 230 17.95 1.79 2.08
CA LEU A 230 18.47 3.15 2.19
C LEU A 230 19.34 3.35 3.44
N LEU A 231 19.20 2.52 4.48
CA LEU A 231 20.02 2.58 5.69
C LEU A 231 21.48 2.21 5.37
N GLU A 232 21.70 1.08 4.70
CA GLU A 232 23.02 0.66 4.25
C GLU A 232 23.59 1.63 3.21
N GLY A 233 22.74 2.08 2.28
CA GLY A 233 23.12 3.10 1.29
C GLY A 233 23.63 4.38 1.95
N ASN A 234 22.95 4.87 2.99
CA ASN A 234 23.36 6.08 3.72
C ASN A 234 24.73 5.93 4.37
N VAL A 235 25.04 4.75 4.93
CA VAL A 235 26.37 4.46 5.48
C VAL A 235 27.43 4.50 4.37
N VAL A 236 27.16 3.92 3.20
CA VAL A 236 28.08 3.94 2.06
C VAL A 236 28.33 5.36 1.54
N CYS A 237 27.26 6.12 1.26
CA CYS A 237 27.38 7.49 0.76
C CYS A 237 28.13 8.39 1.76
N ARG A 238 27.87 8.22 3.06
CA ARG A 238 28.58 8.93 4.13
C ARG A 238 30.06 8.53 4.21
N GLN A 239 30.36 7.23 4.18
CA GLN A 239 31.73 6.71 4.23
C GLN A 239 32.60 7.23 3.06
N LEU A 240 31.98 7.38 1.88
CA LEU A 240 32.65 7.90 0.68
C LEU A 240 32.67 9.43 0.59
N GLY A 241 32.01 10.13 1.52
CA GLY A 241 31.91 11.59 1.51
C GLY A 241 31.04 12.15 0.37
N MET A 242 30.06 11.38 -0.10
CA MET A 242 29.16 11.71 -1.21
C MET A 242 27.76 12.17 -0.75
N GLY A 243 27.60 12.50 0.53
CA GLY A 243 26.33 12.95 1.10
C GLY A 243 25.43 11.79 1.54
N TYR A 244 24.19 11.79 1.05
CA TYR A 244 23.09 10.91 1.47
C TYR A 244 22.68 9.97 0.34
N ALA A 245 22.16 8.79 0.68
CA ALA A 245 21.62 7.85 -0.29
C ALA A 245 20.26 8.31 -0.78
N ASN A 246 20.17 8.55 -2.09
CA ASN A 246 18.92 8.82 -2.78
C ASN A 246 18.20 7.54 -3.19
N ASP A 247 18.95 6.49 -3.53
CA ASP A 247 18.38 5.20 -3.94
C ASP A 247 19.29 4.05 -3.50
N ALA A 248 18.68 2.94 -3.12
CA ALA A 248 19.33 1.70 -2.72
C ALA A 248 18.83 0.57 -3.65
N ILE A 249 19.64 0.28 -4.66
CA ILE A 249 19.26 -0.59 -5.77
C ILE A 249 19.72 -2.01 -5.46
N GLN A 250 18.81 -2.98 -5.64
CA GLN A 250 19.03 -4.39 -5.34
C GLN A 250 19.34 -5.27 -6.57
N THR A 251 19.56 -4.66 -7.73
CA THR A 251 19.77 -5.34 -9.01
C THR A 251 21.07 -4.91 -9.67
N ASP A 252 21.56 -5.66 -10.67
CA ASP A 252 22.75 -5.32 -11.48
C ASP A 252 22.50 -4.17 -12.47
N PHE A 253 21.86 -3.10 -12.00
CA PHE A 253 21.51 -1.92 -12.79
C PHE A 253 22.74 -1.25 -13.43
N PHE A 254 23.86 -1.21 -12.70
CA PHE A 254 25.12 -0.64 -13.18
C PHE A 254 26.01 -1.64 -13.94
N GLY A 255 25.54 -2.88 -14.10
CA GLY A 255 26.20 -3.95 -14.83
C GLY A 255 27.51 -4.43 -14.20
N GLY A 256 28.00 -5.60 -14.61
CA GLY A 256 29.31 -6.10 -14.18
C GLY A 256 29.27 -6.95 -12.91
N SER A 257 28.08 -7.38 -12.47
CA SER A 257 27.92 -8.51 -11.54
C SER A 257 28.81 -9.71 -11.89
N ASN A 258 28.90 -10.09 -13.16
CA ASN A 258 29.74 -11.21 -13.64
C ASN A 258 31.25 -10.99 -13.48
N ARG A 259 31.70 -9.80 -13.05
CA ARG A 259 33.13 -9.46 -12.90
C ARG A 259 33.61 -9.47 -11.44
N SER A 260 32.70 -9.45 -10.48
CA SER A 260 33.01 -9.29 -9.06
C SER A 260 32.29 -10.37 -8.26
N GLU A 261 33.05 -11.23 -7.57
CA GLU A 261 32.51 -12.24 -6.66
C GLU A 261 31.78 -11.57 -5.49
N ILE A 262 30.68 -12.15 -5.02
CA ILE A 262 29.96 -11.66 -3.84
C ILE A 262 30.75 -12.05 -2.58
N VAL A 263 31.26 -11.06 -1.84
CA VAL A 263 32.15 -11.27 -0.68
C VAL A 263 31.49 -10.97 0.66
N LEU A 264 30.34 -10.31 0.66
CA LEU A 264 29.61 -9.89 1.84
C LEU A 264 28.10 -10.10 1.63
N SER A 265 27.39 -10.63 2.62
CA SER A 265 25.92 -10.76 2.58
C SER A 265 25.30 -10.53 3.96
N GLY A 266 23.98 -10.29 3.97
CA GLY A 266 23.22 -10.00 5.19
C GLY A 266 23.70 -8.73 5.89
N THR A 267 23.95 -7.68 5.11
CA THR A 267 24.40 -6.39 5.65
C THR A 267 23.20 -5.66 6.23
N GLU A 268 23.20 -5.49 7.55
CA GLU A 268 22.16 -4.76 8.29
C GLU A 268 22.80 -3.61 9.06
N CYS A 269 22.49 -2.39 8.64
CA CYS A 269 22.95 -1.15 9.24
C CYS A 269 21.83 -0.47 10.04
N TYR A 270 22.21 0.20 11.12
CA TYR A 270 21.36 1.13 11.82
C TYR A 270 21.28 2.50 11.10
N GLY A 271 22.21 2.81 10.19
CA GLY A 271 22.25 4.07 9.43
C GLY A 271 23.05 5.20 10.08
N ASN A 272 23.58 5.02 11.30
CA ASN A 272 24.45 6.00 11.99
C ASN A 272 25.93 5.57 12.04
N GLU A 273 26.26 4.40 11.49
CA GLU A 273 27.61 3.85 11.41
C GLU A 273 28.55 4.72 10.57
N SER A 274 29.80 4.89 11.00
CA SER A 274 30.76 5.70 10.26
C SER A 274 31.30 4.99 9.00
N SER A 275 31.23 3.67 9.01
CA SER A 275 31.74 2.77 7.98
C SER A 275 30.86 1.55 7.87
N LEU A 276 30.73 1.01 6.66
CA LEU A 276 29.97 -0.21 6.41
C LEU A 276 30.50 -1.41 7.21
N ALA A 277 31.77 -1.39 7.64
CA ALA A 277 32.35 -2.44 8.49
C ALA A 277 31.71 -2.54 9.89
N GLU A 278 31.13 -1.45 10.40
CA GLU A 278 30.50 -1.40 11.74
C GLU A 278 29.09 -2.00 11.75
N CYS A 279 28.46 -2.10 10.58
CA CYS A 279 27.16 -2.73 10.41
C CYS A 279 27.24 -4.24 10.72
N ALA A 280 26.10 -4.83 11.02
CA ALA A 280 26.03 -6.26 11.27
C ALA A 280 26.04 -7.00 9.93
N HIS A 281 26.88 -8.03 9.81
CA HIS A 281 27.02 -8.83 8.60
C HIS A 281 26.92 -10.31 8.92
N HIS A 282 26.56 -11.16 7.96
CA HIS A 282 26.79 -12.59 8.12
C HIS A 282 28.29 -12.89 8.24
N GLU A 283 28.65 -13.92 9.00
CA GLU A 283 30.05 -14.36 9.13
C GLU A 283 30.71 -14.49 7.75
N VAL A 284 31.81 -13.75 7.55
CA VAL A 284 32.60 -13.71 6.32
C VAL A 284 33.34 -15.04 6.14
N THR A 285 32.59 -16.09 5.82
CA THR A 285 33.09 -17.39 5.39
C THR A 285 33.30 -17.38 3.88
N SER A 286 34.00 -18.37 3.33
CA SER A 286 34.40 -18.44 1.92
C SER A 286 33.26 -18.52 0.89
N TRP A 287 32.00 -18.40 1.30
CA TRP A 287 30.83 -18.33 0.43
C TRP A 287 29.76 -17.47 1.08
N ALA A 288 29.57 -16.24 0.60
CA ALA A 288 28.44 -15.42 1.01
C ALA A 288 27.15 -16.09 0.49
N SER A 289 26.29 -16.57 1.39
CA SER A 289 24.97 -17.08 1.01
C SER A 289 24.15 -15.90 0.50
N CYS A 290 23.98 -15.84 -0.82
CA CYS A 290 23.12 -14.93 -1.56
C CYS A 290 22.22 -15.82 -2.42
N SER A 291 20.94 -15.48 -2.58
CA SER A 291 20.02 -16.34 -3.32
C SER A 291 20.54 -16.63 -4.74
N GLU A 292 20.90 -17.89 -5.01
CA GLU A 292 21.54 -18.30 -6.27
C GLU A 292 20.56 -18.17 -7.44
N ARG A 293 20.95 -17.36 -8.46
CA ARG A 293 20.47 -17.28 -9.87
C ARG A 293 20.04 -15.89 -10.38
N GLY A 294 20.28 -14.82 -9.63
CA GLY A 294 20.20 -13.46 -10.15
C GLY A 294 21.40 -12.63 -9.74
N SER A 295 21.81 -11.71 -10.60
CA SER A 295 22.84 -10.71 -10.34
C SER A 295 22.35 -9.67 -9.31
N HIS A 296 22.11 -10.12 -8.08
CA HIS A 296 21.60 -9.34 -6.95
C HIS A 296 22.77 -8.65 -6.25
N VAL A 297 23.29 -7.60 -6.88
CA VAL A 297 24.36 -6.80 -6.29
C VAL A 297 23.83 -5.48 -5.76
N ALA A 298 24.25 -5.15 -4.55
CA ALA A 298 23.97 -3.87 -3.94
C ALA A 298 24.56 -2.71 -4.74
N ALA A 299 23.74 -1.72 -5.01
CA ALA A 299 24.13 -0.47 -5.63
C ALA A 299 23.49 0.72 -4.92
N VAL A 300 24.09 1.90 -5.09
CA VAL A 300 23.63 3.13 -4.44
C VAL A 300 23.76 4.32 -5.38
N THR A 301 22.83 5.27 -5.24
CA THR A 301 22.97 6.62 -5.79
C THR A 301 23.05 7.61 -4.64
N CYS A 302 24.03 8.52 -4.68
CA CYS A 302 24.30 9.48 -3.63
C CYS A 302 24.03 10.92 -4.10
N VAL A 303 23.54 11.75 -3.18
CA VAL A 303 23.26 13.18 -3.40
C VAL A 303 23.73 14.02 -2.22
N ASP A 304 24.18 15.25 -2.51
CA ASP A 304 24.75 16.14 -1.49
C ASP A 304 23.69 16.79 -0.58
N LYS A 305 22.43 16.87 -1.05
CA LYS A 305 21.32 17.50 -0.33
C LYS A 305 20.16 16.53 -0.24
N MET A 306 19.50 16.51 0.92
CA MET A 306 18.39 15.60 1.19
C MET A 306 17.38 16.26 2.15
N ALA A 307 16.13 15.81 2.11
CA ALA A 307 15.10 16.20 3.06
C ALA A 307 15.32 15.53 4.43
N ASP A 308 14.72 16.08 5.48
CA ASP A 308 14.73 15.55 6.84
C ASP A 308 13.42 15.94 7.50
N LEU A 309 12.52 14.98 7.69
CA LEU A 309 11.21 15.20 8.27
C LEU A 309 11.27 15.05 9.79
N ALA A 310 10.89 16.11 10.49
CA ALA A 310 10.75 16.10 11.93
C ALA A 310 9.27 16.12 12.32
N PHE A 311 8.83 15.12 13.10
CA PHE A 311 7.49 15.15 13.69
C PHE A 311 7.42 16.14 14.86
N ASP A 312 6.40 17.00 14.86
CA ASP A 312 6.13 17.91 15.98
C ASP A 312 5.16 17.25 16.97
N HIS A 313 5.73 16.52 17.95
CA HIS A 313 4.94 15.86 18.99
C HIS A 313 4.22 16.85 19.92
N VAL A 314 4.68 18.09 20.03
CA VAL A 314 4.09 19.09 20.93
C VAL A 314 2.73 19.53 20.41
N GLU A 315 2.60 19.73 19.09
CA GLU A 315 1.31 20.01 18.44
C GLU A 315 0.32 18.86 18.65
N MET A 316 0.80 17.61 18.55
CA MET A 316 -0.03 16.43 18.82
C MET A 316 -0.51 16.41 20.28
N GLU A 317 0.38 16.59 21.26
CA GLU A 317 0.02 16.62 22.68
C GLU A 317 -1.03 17.69 23.02
N GLN A 318 -0.98 18.85 22.36
CA GLN A 318 -1.89 19.97 22.60
C GLN A 318 -3.26 19.79 21.94
N SER A 319 -3.31 19.08 20.82
CA SER A 319 -4.52 18.92 20.01
C SER A 319 -5.25 17.59 20.23
N LEU A 320 -4.63 16.65 20.96
CA LEU A 320 -5.20 15.33 21.21
C LEU A 320 -6.47 15.40 22.05
N HIS A 321 -7.55 14.82 21.55
CA HIS A 321 -8.85 14.75 22.24
C HIS A 321 -9.69 13.56 21.76
N LEU A 322 -10.77 13.29 22.48
CA LEU A 322 -11.75 12.25 22.13
C LEU A 322 -12.93 12.85 21.37
N GLU A 323 -13.40 12.15 20.34
CA GLU A 323 -14.65 12.44 19.66
C GLU A 323 -15.42 11.12 19.42
N ASP A 324 -16.66 11.05 19.91
CA ASP A 324 -17.56 9.96 19.57
C ASP A 324 -18.34 10.36 18.30
N ARG A 325 -18.20 9.59 17.21
CA ARG A 325 -18.87 9.85 15.93
C ARG A 325 -19.77 8.71 15.51
N LEU A 326 -20.93 9.06 14.96
CA LEU A 326 -21.82 8.09 14.33
C LEU A 326 -21.16 7.51 13.07
N MET A 327 -21.26 6.20 12.89
CA MET A 327 -20.72 5.50 11.73
C MET A 327 -21.31 6.00 10.40
N TYR A 328 -22.54 6.53 10.40
CA TYR A 328 -23.10 7.20 9.22
C TYR A 328 -22.19 8.30 8.66
N LEU A 329 -21.49 9.04 9.52
CA LEU A 329 -20.59 10.13 9.14
C LEU A 329 -19.18 9.65 8.76
N LEU A 330 -18.87 8.37 8.97
CA LEU A 330 -17.53 7.80 8.75
C LEU A 330 -17.43 7.02 7.44
N GLN A 331 -18.40 7.11 6.54
CA GLN A 331 -18.43 6.35 5.28
C GLN A 331 -17.15 6.50 4.46
N CYS A 332 -16.68 7.74 4.28
CA CYS A 332 -15.43 8.02 3.58
C CYS A 332 -14.21 7.43 4.29
N ALA A 333 -14.10 7.63 5.60
CA ALA A 333 -13.03 7.03 6.38
C ALA A 333 -13.06 5.50 6.36
N MET A 334 -14.24 4.88 6.24
CA MET A 334 -14.38 3.43 6.11
C MET A 334 -13.92 2.93 4.74
N GLU A 335 -14.20 3.66 3.65
CA GLU A 335 -13.71 3.34 2.31
C GLU A 335 -12.17 3.41 2.22
N GLU A 336 -11.54 4.26 3.05
CA GLU A 336 -10.08 4.41 3.16
C GLU A 336 -9.42 3.54 4.23
N ASN A 337 -10.14 2.62 4.85
CA ASN A 337 -9.60 1.74 5.91
C ASN A 337 -9.18 2.45 7.23
N CYS A 338 -9.70 3.64 7.53
CA CYS A 338 -9.27 4.45 8.67
C CYS A 338 -10.01 4.19 9.99
N VAL A 339 -10.78 3.11 10.10
CA VAL A 339 -11.47 2.71 11.35
C VAL A 339 -11.10 1.26 11.70
N ALA A 340 -11.31 0.85 12.94
CA ALA A 340 -10.93 -0.49 13.38
C ALA A 340 -11.76 -1.58 12.67
N THR A 341 -11.21 -2.79 12.58
CA THR A 341 -11.83 -3.95 11.92
C THR A 341 -13.26 -4.20 12.39
N GLN A 342 -13.52 -4.03 13.69
CA GLN A 342 -14.84 -4.19 14.32
C GLN A 342 -15.91 -3.27 13.71
N ALA A 343 -15.54 -2.09 13.23
CA ALA A 343 -16.48 -1.20 12.55
C ALA A 343 -17.03 -1.84 11.25
N TYR A 344 -16.22 -2.60 10.53
CA TYR A 344 -16.65 -3.31 9.31
C TYR A 344 -17.53 -4.52 9.63
N GLU A 345 -17.24 -5.23 10.72
CA GLU A 345 -18.09 -6.31 11.22
C GLU A 345 -19.47 -5.77 11.61
N ILE A 346 -19.52 -4.66 12.37
CA ILE A 346 -20.77 -3.98 12.72
C ILE A 346 -21.53 -3.56 11.45
N GLN A 347 -20.85 -3.02 10.44
CA GLN A 347 -21.50 -2.62 9.19
C GLN A 347 -22.13 -3.80 8.44
N ARG A 348 -21.47 -4.96 8.45
CA ARG A 348 -21.95 -6.18 7.80
C ARG A 348 -23.12 -6.81 8.55
N ASP A 349 -23.04 -6.85 9.87
CA ASP A 349 -23.89 -7.71 10.70
C ASP A 349 -25.08 -6.95 11.31
N ASN A 350 -24.99 -5.62 11.47
CA ASN A 350 -26.05 -4.79 12.04
C ASN A 350 -26.75 -3.93 10.95
N PRO A 351 -28.05 -4.14 10.67
CA PRO A 351 -28.79 -3.31 9.69
C PRO A 351 -28.90 -1.83 10.11
N ASN A 352 -28.74 -1.54 11.40
CA ASN A 352 -28.75 -0.19 11.96
C ASN A 352 -27.34 0.33 12.26
N TRP A 353 -26.29 -0.23 11.64
CA TRP A 353 -24.89 0.18 11.84
C TRP A 353 -24.68 1.69 11.74
N HIS A 354 -25.45 2.38 10.90
CA HIS A 354 -25.38 3.83 10.71
C HIS A 354 -25.65 4.64 12.01
N LEU A 355 -26.34 4.05 12.99
CA LEU A 355 -26.63 4.65 14.29
C LEU A 355 -25.59 4.30 15.37
N GLU A 356 -24.70 3.36 15.09
CA GLU A 356 -23.63 2.98 16.02
C GLU A 356 -22.58 4.10 16.07
N THR A 357 -21.94 4.24 17.22
CA THR A 357 -20.91 5.24 17.45
C THR A 357 -19.54 4.60 17.56
N ARG A 358 -18.53 5.25 16.99
CA ARG A 358 -17.11 4.93 17.17
C ARG A 358 -16.45 6.02 18.00
N ARG A 359 -15.57 5.63 18.91
CA ARG A 359 -14.77 6.53 19.72
C ARG A 359 -13.42 6.74 19.05
N LEU A 360 -13.17 7.98 18.63
CA LEU A 360 -11.98 8.35 17.88
C LEU A 360 -11.07 9.20 18.77
N MET A 361 -9.80 8.80 18.87
CA MET A 361 -8.76 9.63 19.45
C MET A 361 -8.12 10.47 18.34
N LYS A 362 -8.50 11.74 18.27
CA LYS A 362 -8.08 12.67 17.20
C LYS A 362 -6.95 13.54 17.67
N PHE A 363 -6.06 13.94 16.76
CA PHE A 363 -4.93 14.82 17.05
C PHE A 363 -4.45 15.50 15.76
N THR A 364 -3.74 16.61 15.86
CA THR A 364 -3.08 17.23 14.72
C THR A 364 -1.68 16.63 14.55
N ALA A 365 -1.35 16.21 13.33
CA ALA A 365 0.00 15.81 12.96
C ALA A 365 0.65 16.94 12.16
N ARG A 366 1.76 17.47 12.67
CA ARG A 366 2.57 18.48 11.99
C ARG A 366 3.94 17.89 11.68
N VAL A 367 4.36 18.02 10.43
CA VAL A 367 5.63 17.48 9.93
C VAL A 367 6.42 18.62 9.31
N LEU A 368 7.57 18.94 9.88
CA LEU A 368 8.46 19.99 9.39
C LEU A 368 9.59 19.37 8.57
N ASN A 369 9.89 19.92 7.39
CA ASN A 369 11.12 19.58 6.69
C ASN A 369 12.27 20.47 7.19
N THR A 370 13.15 19.90 8.02
CA THR A 370 14.38 20.51 8.56
C THR A 370 15.61 20.23 7.70
N GLY A 371 15.43 19.57 6.56
CA GLY A 371 16.50 19.15 5.68
C GLY A 371 17.10 20.26 4.85
N THR A 372 17.89 19.85 3.86
CA THR A 372 18.60 20.75 2.92
C THR A 372 18.05 20.69 1.50
N ALA A 373 17.06 19.83 1.27
CA ALA A 373 16.31 19.69 0.02
C ALA A 373 14.81 19.51 0.30
N ASP A 374 13.99 19.68 -0.73
CA ASP A 374 12.55 19.48 -0.67
C ASP A 374 12.24 17.98 -0.53
N PHE A 375 11.30 17.62 0.35
CA PHE A 375 10.79 16.25 0.45
C PHE A 375 9.81 15.98 -0.70
N ARG A 376 9.95 14.84 -1.37
CA ARG A 376 9.21 14.51 -2.59
C ARG A 376 8.66 13.09 -2.52
N PRO A 377 7.44 12.85 -3.03
CA PRO A 377 6.89 11.51 -3.08
C PRO A 377 7.71 10.61 -4.01
N HIS A 378 7.88 9.34 -3.61
CA HIS A 378 8.59 8.33 -4.41
C HIS A 378 7.80 7.94 -5.68
N ILE A 379 6.47 7.97 -5.61
CA ILE A 379 5.60 7.59 -6.73
C ILE A 379 5.57 8.73 -7.77
N PRO A 380 5.86 8.44 -9.05
CA PRO A 380 5.82 9.45 -10.09
C PRO A 380 4.39 9.94 -10.33
N LYS A 381 4.25 11.22 -10.70
CA LYS A 381 2.96 11.94 -10.79
C LYS A 381 1.86 11.27 -11.61
N HIS A 382 2.22 10.51 -12.63
CA HIS A 382 1.27 9.81 -13.50
C HIS A 382 0.64 8.57 -12.85
N LEU A 383 1.19 8.09 -11.73
CA LEU A 383 0.67 6.97 -10.93
C LEU A 383 -0.08 7.45 -9.69
N TRP A 384 -0.26 8.76 -9.50
CA TRP A 384 -1.03 9.27 -8.36
C TRP A 384 -2.50 8.93 -8.53
N GLU A 385 -3.12 8.47 -7.44
CA GLU A 385 -4.53 8.05 -7.43
C GLU A 385 -5.42 9.18 -6.93
N TRP A 386 -6.55 9.42 -7.60
CA TRP A 386 -7.52 10.42 -7.15
C TRP A 386 -8.42 9.85 -6.05
N HIS A 387 -8.66 10.63 -5.00
CA HIS A 387 -9.59 10.23 -3.96
C HIS A 387 -10.82 11.12 -3.87
N LEU A 388 -11.97 10.45 -3.91
CA LEU A 388 -13.27 11.12 -4.03
C LEU A 388 -13.65 11.89 -2.77
N CYS A 389 -13.33 11.36 -1.60
CA CYS A 389 -13.70 11.98 -0.32
C CYS A 389 -12.89 13.23 -0.01
N HIS A 390 -11.63 13.27 -0.44
CA HIS A 390 -10.72 14.39 -0.15
C HIS A 390 -10.54 15.36 -1.33
N MET A 391 -11.09 14.99 -2.49
CA MET A 391 -11.04 15.78 -3.73
C MET A 391 -9.63 16.23 -4.13
N HIS A 392 -8.64 15.37 -3.94
CA HIS A 392 -7.27 15.57 -4.40
C HIS A 392 -6.59 14.22 -4.72
N TYR A 393 -5.38 14.30 -5.28
CA TYR A 393 -4.57 13.13 -5.62
C TYR A 393 -3.67 12.72 -4.47
N HIS A 394 -3.49 11.42 -4.29
CA HIS A 394 -2.56 10.86 -3.33
C HIS A 394 -1.27 10.45 -4.01
N SER A 395 -0.16 10.93 -3.46
CA SER A 395 1.17 10.66 -3.98
C SER A 395 1.89 9.53 -3.23
N MET A 396 1.30 9.04 -2.13
CA MET A 396 1.79 7.92 -1.31
C MET A 396 0.60 7.19 -0.66
N GLU A 397 0.69 5.87 -0.53
CA GLU A 397 -0.35 5.03 0.10
C GLU A 397 -0.35 5.14 1.63
N VAL A 398 0.83 5.03 2.27
CA VAL A 398 1.03 5.15 3.71
C VAL A 398 2.14 6.16 3.98
N PHE A 399 1.78 7.32 4.54
CA PHE A 399 2.75 8.34 4.94
C PHE A 399 3.02 8.32 6.45
N ALA A 400 1.99 8.04 7.25
CA ALA A 400 2.11 8.00 8.70
C ALA A 400 1.29 6.86 9.32
N THR A 401 1.84 6.25 10.37
CA THR A 401 1.19 5.22 11.18
C THR A 401 0.99 5.70 12.61
N PHE A 402 -0.11 5.28 13.23
CA PHE A 402 -0.56 5.71 14.54
C PHE A 402 -0.87 4.47 15.38
N ASP A 403 0.12 3.97 16.10
CA ASP A 403 0.02 2.70 16.83
C ASP A 403 -0.18 2.94 18.32
N ILE A 404 -1.08 2.17 18.94
CA ILE A 404 -1.26 2.12 20.39
C ILE A 404 -0.80 0.77 20.90
N TYR A 405 0.12 0.78 21.86
CA TYR A 405 0.67 -0.40 22.51
C TYR A 405 0.20 -0.51 23.96
N ASP A 406 -0.03 -1.74 24.41
CA ASP A 406 -0.26 -2.04 25.81
C ASP A 406 1.05 -2.03 26.64
N ARG A 407 0.90 -2.21 27.95
CA ARG A 407 2.02 -2.36 28.91
C ARG A 407 2.98 -3.53 28.63
N HIS A 408 2.59 -4.48 27.78
CA HIS A 408 3.42 -5.63 27.39
C HIS A 408 4.11 -5.42 26.03
N GLY A 409 3.90 -4.25 25.39
CA GLY A 409 4.45 -3.94 24.07
C GLY A 409 3.67 -4.58 22.92
N LYS A 410 2.46 -5.09 23.17
CA LYS A 410 1.58 -5.60 22.11
C LYS A 410 0.78 -4.45 21.51
N LYS A 411 0.75 -4.35 20.18
CA LYS A 411 -0.12 -3.42 19.45
C LYS A 411 -1.59 -3.81 19.69
N VAL A 412 -2.37 -2.87 20.20
CA VAL A 412 -3.79 -3.06 20.57
C VAL A 412 -4.76 -2.22 19.73
N ALA A 413 -4.29 -1.12 19.15
CA ALA A 413 -4.99 -0.41 18.10
C ALA A 413 -4.00 0.20 17.12
N GLU A 414 -4.50 0.42 15.92
CA GLU A 414 -3.76 0.99 14.81
C GLU A 414 -4.69 1.97 14.11
N GLY A 415 -4.16 3.16 13.87
CA GLY A 415 -4.66 4.09 12.88
C GLY A 415 -3.57 4.29 11.85
N HIS A 416 -3.96 4.75 10.68
CA HIS A 416 -3.02 5.17 9.67
C HIS A 416 -3.60 6.36 8.94
N LYS A 417 -2.69 7.18 8.42
CA LYS A 417 -3.07 8.13 7.40
C LYS A 417 -2.92 7.43 6.05
N ALA A 418 -4.00 6.76 5.64
CA ALA A 418 -4.17 6.45 4.24
C ALA A 418 -4.14 7.78 3.50
N SER A 419 -3.58 7.80 2.28
CA SER A 419 -4.09 8.75 1.30
C SER A 419 -3.60 10.22 1.56
N PHE A 420 -2.33 10.51 1.20
CA PHE A 420 -1.66 11.76 1.60
C PHE A 420 -1.43 12.75 0.45
N CYS A 421 -1.68 14.03 0.76
CA CYS A 421 -1.32 15.20 -0.02
C CYS A 421 -0.10 15.88 0.62
N LEU A 422 1.05 15.94 -0.06
CA LEU A 422 2.22 16.66 0.46
C LEU A 422 2.14 18.13 0.02
N GLU A 423 1.93 19.06 0.95
CA GLU A 423 1.88 20.49 0.66
C GLU A 423 2.48 21.40 1.74
N ASP A 424 2.79 22.64 1.35
CA ASP A 424 3.38 23.65 2.24
C ASP A 424 2.28 24.44 2.97
N ASN A 425 1.74 23.89 4.07
CA ASN A 425 0.72 24.59 4.85
C ASN A 425 1.26 25.77 5.67
N GLN A 426 2.43 25.60 6.28
CA GLN A 426 3.05 26.63 7.11
C GLN A 426 4.57 26.66 6.94
N CYS A 427 5.12 27.79 6.53
CA CYS A 427 6.56 27.97 6.39
C CYS A 427 7.15 28.87 7.48
N LEU A 428 8.42 28.67 7.80
CA LEU A 428 9.17 29.56 8.67
C LEU A 428 9.31 30.96 8.04
N PRO A 429 9.44 32.03 8.84
CA PRO A 429 9.57 33.38 8.32
C PRO A 429 10.73 33.52 7.32
N GLY A 430 10.43 34.00 6.12
CA GLY A 430 11.40 34.17 5.04
C GLY A 430 11.42 33.05 4.00
N THR A 431 10.64 31.98 4.19
CA THR A 431 10.42 30.93 3.20
C THR A 431 9.04 31.06 2.56
N GLU A 432 8.99 30.99 1.22
CA GLU A 432 7.74 30.97 0.47
C GLU A 432 7.27 29.53 0.21
N PRO A 433 5.97 29.24 0.33
CA PRO A 433 5.42 27.92 0.01
C PRO A 433 5.48 27.67 -1.51
N LYS A 434 5.81 26.44 -1.90
CA LYS A 434 5.99 26.01 -3.29
C LYS A 434 5.00 24.92 -3.71
N TYR A 435 4.65 24.02 -2.79
CA TYR A 435 3.82 22.84 -3.08
C TYR A 435 2.40 23.02 -2.59
N ALA A 436 1.45 22.56 -3.41
CA ALA A 436 0.02 22.65 -3.14
C ALA A 436 -0.70 21.52 -3.89
N CYS A 437 -1.62 20.83 -3.23
CA CYS A 437 -2.32 19.71 -3.85
C CYS A 437 -3.51 20.11 -4.71
N ALA A 438 -4.04 21.32 -4.50
CA ALA A 438 -5.15 21.85 -5.28
C ALA A 438 -4.82 21.87 -6.79
N ASN A 439 -5.83 21.61 -7.61
CA ASN A 439 -5.75 21.67 -9.08
C ASN A 439 -4.69 20.75 -9.72
N TYR A 440 -4.47 19.56 -9.15
CA TYR A 440 -3.42 18.64 -9.61
C TYR A 440 -2.03 19.29 -9.56
N GLY A 441 -1.81 20.11 -8.54
CA GLY A 441 -0.54 20.77 -8.28
C GLY A 441 0.57 19.76 -7.98
N ASP A 442 1.79 20.26 -7.93
CA ASP A 442 2.95 19.44 -7.58
C ASP A 442 3.04 19.28 -6.06
N GLN A 443 3.44 18.10 -5.59
CA GLN A 443 3.38 17.72 -4.18
C GLN A 443 4.77 17.55 -3.59
N GLY A 444 4.93 17.98 -2.35
CA GLY A 444 6.18 17.91 -1.60
C GLY A 444 6.14 18.81 -0.38
N ILE A 445 7.20 18.76 0.42
CA ILE A 445 7.38 19.67 1.57
C ILE A 445 8.68 20.43 1.35
N SER A 446 8.58 21.73 1.15
CA SER A 446 9.72 22.60 0.94
C SER A 446 10.60 22.70 2.18
N ILE A 447 11.88 22.98 1.99
CA ILE A 447 12.81 23.25 3.09
C ILE A 447 12.23 24.34 4.01
N ASN A 448 12.23 24.13 5.32
CA ASN A 448 11.68 25.05 6.32
C ASN A 448 10.16 25.28 6.21
N CYS A 449 9.44 24.43 5.49
CA CYS A 449 7.99 24.37 5.49
C CYS A 449 7.50 23.12 6.20
N ALA A 450 6.28 23.20 6.72
CA ALA A 450 5.60 22.14 7.41
C ALA A 450 4.27 21.83 6.75
N ASP A 451 3.98 20.54 6.72
CA ASP A 451 2.70 19.98 6.34
C ASP A 451 1.91 19.68 7.62
N ILE A 452 0.66 20.15 7.69
CA ILE A 452 -0.15 20.16 8.92
C ILE A 452 -1.50 19.50 8.66
N TYR A 453 -1.59 18.26 9.13
CA TYR A 453 -2.82 17.49 9.15
C TYR A 453 -3.57 17.71 10.44
N ARG A 454 -4.53 18.64 10.37
CA ARG A 454 -5.35 19.02 11.51
C ARG A 454 -6.26 17.88 11.96
N HIS A 455 -6.51 17.81 13.26
CA HIS A 455 -7.44 16.88 13.93
C HIS A 455 -8.89 16.82 13.39
N ASN A 456 -9.28 17.73 12.49
CA ASN A 456 -10.63 17.81 11.94
C ASN A 456 -10.76 17.16 10.56
N ILE A 457 -9.65 16.71 9.98
CA ILE A 457 -9.61 16.00 8.71
C ILE A 457 -9.93 14.52 8.97
N ASP A 458 -10.57 13.87 8.00
CA ASP A 458 -10.83 12.44 8.07
C ASP A 458 -9.52 11.63 8.13
N CYS A 459 -9.58 10.46 8.77
CA CYS A 459 -8.42 9.58 9.00
C CYS A 459 -7.33 10.18 9.91
N GLN A 460 -7.56 11.33 10.53
CA GLN A 460 -6.62 11.94 11.48
C GLN A 460 -6.93 11.51 12.93
N TRP A 461 -6.93 10.19 13.16
CA TRP A 461 -7.25 9.60 14.45
C TRP A 461 -6.76 8.16 14.58
N VAL A 462 -6.86 7.62 15.80
CA VAL A 462 -6.91 6.18 16.06
C VAL A 462 -8.31 5.83 16.54
N ASP A 463 -8.94 4.81 15.94
CA ASP A 463 -10.19 4.26 16.46
C ASP A 463 -9.87 3.44 17.71
N ILE A 464 -10.42 3.86 18.84
CA ILE A 464 -10.14 3.28 20.16
C ILE A 464 -11.40 2.70 20.82
N SER A 465 -12.42 2.41 20.02
CA SER A 465 -13.73 1.96 20.53
C SER A 465 -13.64 0.66 21.34
N GLU A 466 -12.70 -0.22 20.98
CA GLU A 466 -12.50 -1.53 21.62
C GLU A 466 -11.52 -1.49 22.80
N LEU A 467 -10.90 -0.34 23.08
CA LEU A 467 -9.97 -0.24 24.21
C LEU A 467 -10.70 0.00 25.52
N ASP A 468 -10.24 -0.71 26.55
CA ASP A 468 -10.55 -0.39 27.94
C ASP A 468 -9.81 0.88 28.38
N THR A 469 -10.31 1.53 29.43
CA THR A 469 -9.59 2.65 30.05
C THR A 469 -8.29 2.17 30.68
N GLY A 470 -7.22 2.94 30.53
CA GLY A 470 -5.93 2.54 31.06
C GLY A 470 -4.77 3.43 30.61
N LEU A 471 -3.58 2.95 30.94
CA LEU A 471 -2.33 3.55 30.49
C LEU A 471 -1.78 2.72 29.32
N TYR A 472 -1.47 3.42 28.23
CA TYR A 472 -0.98 2.86 26.98
C TYR A 472 0.26 3.63 26.53
N THR A 473 0.88 3.15 25.46
CA THR A 473 1.94 3.86 24.75
C THR A 473 1.43 4.21 23.35
N LEU A 474 1.42 5.49 23.00
CA LEU A 474 1.10 5.98 21.66
C LEU A 474 2.40 6.16 20.89
N LYS A 475 2.50 5.57 19.70
CA LYS A 475 3.58 5.78 18.75
C LYS A 475 3.00 6.38 17.47
N VAL A 476 3.51 7.54 17.07
CA VAL A 476 3.18 8.17 15.78
C VAL A 476 4.47 8.22 14.98
N ALA A 477 4.45 7.65 13.78
CA ALA A 477 5.61 7.57 12.92
C ALA A 477 5.30 8.08 11.51
N ILE A 478 6.28 8.74 10.89
CA ILE A 478 6.22 9.29 9.53
C ILE A 478 7.26 8.57 8.67
N ASN A 479 6.93 8.32 7.41
CA ASN A 479 7.75 7.54 6.49
C ASN A 479 8.26 6.23 7.14
N PRO A 480 7.38 5.42 7.77
CA PRO A 480 7.79 4.33 8.64
C PRO A 480 8.48 3.17 7.91
N GLU A 481 8.28 3.06 6.59
CA GLU A 481 8.89 2.03 5.75
C GLU A 481 10.20 2.49 5.09
N PHE A 482 10.68 3.71 5.37
CA PHE A 482 11.87 4.29 4.73
C PHE A 482 11.76 4.28 3.19
N LYS A 483 10.55 4.54 2.66
CA LYS A 483 10.27 4.53 1.20
C LYS A 483 10.85 5.75 0.48
N VAL A 484 10.92 6.88 1.19
CA VAL A 484 11.51 8.12 0.68
C VAL A 484 12.82 8.38 1.43
N PRO A 485 13.93 8.71 0.74
CA PRO A 485 15.20 8.98 1.38
C PRO A 485 15.18 10.27 2.20
N GLU A 486 15.79 10.19 3.39
CA GLU A 486 15.97 11.31 4.30
C GLU A 486 17.40 11.36 4.84
N MET A 487 17.82 12.52 5.36
CA MET A 487 19.13 12.70 5.99
C MET A 487 19.28 11.84 7.24
N SER A 488 18.18 11.70 7.99
CA SER A 488 18.06 10.94 9.22
C SER A 488 16.63 10.41 9.32
N TYR A 489 16.44 9.36 10.12
CA TYR A 489 15.11 8.85 10.46
C TYR A 489 14.85 8.84 11.97
N ASP A 490 15.78 9.40 12.77
CA ASP A 490 15.73 9.33 14.23
C ASP A 490 14.68 10.26 14.86
N ASN A 491 14.17 11.19 14.07
CA ASN A 491 13.18 12.23 14.39
C ASN A 491 11.85 12.04 13.62
N ASN A 492 11.68 10.89 12.97
CA ASN A 492 10.49 10.60 12.18
C ASN A 492 9.32 10.08 13.01
N ALA A 493 9.55 9.67 14.26
CA ALA A 493 8.51 9.19 15.13
C ALA A 493 8.58 9.79 16.54
N ALA A 494 7.45 9.77 17.23
CA ALA A 494 7.37 10.07 18.65
C ALA A 494 6.65 8.93 19.39
N ILE A 495 7.22 8.55 20.53
CA ILE A 495 6.59 7.65 21.50
C ILE A 495 6.17 8.46 22.72
N CYS A 496 4.91 8.35 23.10
CA CYS A 496 4.31 9.07 24.21
C CYS A 496 3.57 8.11 25.15
N SER A 497 3.53 8.46 26.44
CA SER A 497 2.59 7.84 27.37
C SER A 497 1.17 8.35 27.07
N LEU A 498 0.21 7.44 26.94
CA LEU A 498 -1.19 7.73 26.67
C LEU A 498 -2.04 7.33 27.88
N LEU A 499 -2.66 8.31 28.53
CA LEU A 499 -3.70 8.06 29.52
C LEU A 499 -5.06 8.15 28.85
N TYR A 500 -5.80 7.05 28.86
CA TYR A 500 -7.15 6.97 28.32
C TYR A 500 -8.16 6.68 29.44
N THR A 501 -9.20 7.52 29.52
CA THR A 501 -10.31 7.41 30.47
C THR A 501 -11.63 7.48 29.71
N GLU A 502 -12.75 7.21 30.39
CA GLU A 502 -14.08 7.27 29.75
C GLU A 502 -14.45 8.65 29.17
N THR A 503 -13.82 9.73 29.67
CA THR A 503 -14.20 11.12 29.35
C THR A 503 -13.12 11.93 28.65
N TYR A 504 -11.85 11.54 28.75
CA TYR A 504 -10.76 12.21 28.07
C TYR A 504 -9.58 11.27 27.82
N ALA A 505 -8.76 11.62 26.83
CA ALA A 505 -7.46 11.03 26.57
C ALA A 505 -6.38 12.12 26.58
N ARG A 506 -5.17 11.77 26.98
CA ARG A 506 -4.02 12.69 26.98
C ARG A 506 -2.73 11.94 26.67
N ALA A 507 -1.98 12.44 25.69
CA ALA A 507 -0.58 12.08 25.50
C ALA A 507 0.33 12.98 26.35
N PHE A 508 1.40 12.41 26.89
CA PHE A 508 2.43 13.10 27.67
C PHE A 508 3.73 12.30 27.69
N ASP A 509 4.81 12.92 28.16
CA ASP A 509 6.15 12.28 28.24
C ASP A 509 6.61 11.73 26.88
N CYS A 510 6.41 12.55 25.84
CA CYS A 510 6.78 12.21 24.48
C CYS A 510 8.28 12.30 24.27
N ARG A 511 8.83 11.33 23.53
CA ARG A 511 10.22 11.32 23.07
C ARG A 511 10.29 11.02 21.59
N MET A 512 11.17 11.73 20.90
CA MET A 512 11.49 11.45 19.49
C MET A 512 12.27 10.15 19.39
N VAL A 513 11.88 9.32 18.44
CA VAL A 513 12.49 8.03 18.14
C VAL A 513 12.42 7.77 16.64
N ARG A 514 13.08 6.69 16.23
CA ARG A 514 12.89 6.12 14.91
C ARG A 514 11.51 5.41 14.78
N PRO A 515 10.91 5.41 13.57
CA PRO A 515 9.69 4.69 13.23
C PRO A 515 9.62 3.22 13.59
#